data_AF-B3T1X4-F1
#
_entry.id   AF-B3T1X4-F1
#
_cell.length_a   1.000
_cell.length_b   1.000
_cell.length_c   1.000
_cell.angle_alpha   90.00
_cell.angle_beta   90.00
_cell.angle_gamma   90.00
#
_symmetry.space_group_name_H-M   'P 1'
#
loop_
_entity.id
_entity.type
_entity.pdbx_description
1 polymer ?
#
loop_
_entity_poly.entity_id
_entity_poly.type
_entity_poly.pdbx_seq_one_letter_code
_entity_poly.pdbx_strand_id
1 'polypeptide(L)'
;MACLIKRSWGWQGIVRVKSHPSIIKSFQKHGDAKRWAIETELKLRRENAGIAKIKYPLFRDAALRYINEVSIDKKCYRIERNIINTILQETFAEYPINRVTPSIIGKFRDKFKDEVKGNTLNRKLDVISTMFTTWRKEWGFPVDNPVLSIRRPKNSEPRDRRFTDQEINLLLRGNRTTEQMRTIINLALETGMRPSEMLRIHPEHIKGQTLFIPVAKSRPRTIPLTPTAQRILKSCTLPFNVGLDRLGKRFRRLCKHYGIKDAHLYDIRHQSLTNFMLNKKLDVGSTMLIAGHKDPRMLLRVYNNLKVADVAKKLNA
;
A
#
# COMPACT_ATOMS: atom_id res chain seq x y z
N MET A 1 15.76 -18.71 43.48
CA MET A 1 16.66 -19.25 44.49
C MET A 1 17.37 -20.46 43.93
N ALA A 2 18.69 -20.36 43.77
CA ALA A 2 19.60 -21.48 43.58
C ALA A 2 19.85 -22.19 44.92
N CYS A 3 19.75 -23.51 44.93
CA CYS A 3 20.01 -24.38 46.08
C CYS A 3 20.91 -25.53 45.64
N LEU A 4 21.77 -26.00 46.54
CA LEU A 4 22.69 -27.12 46.31
C LEU A 4 22.34 -28.24 47.29
N ILE A 5 22.20 -29.47 46.77
CA ILE A 5 21.98 -30.67 47.58
C ILE A 5 23.14 -31.63 47.36
N LYS A 6 23.74 -32.12 48.44
CA LYS A 6 24.75 -33.18 48.41
C LYS A 6 24.04 -34.54 48.31
N ARG A 7 24.47 -35.38 47.37
CA ARG A 7 23.99 -36.76 47.15
C ARG A 7 25.19 -37.73 47.24
N SER A 8 24.93 -39.02 47.37
CA SER A 8 25.98 -40.05 47.46
C SER A 8 26.87 -40.10 46.21
N TRP A 9 26.34 -39.72 45.04
CA TRP A 9 27.05 -39.72 43.75
C TRP A 9 27.52 -38.33 43.28
N GLY A 10 27.43 -37.28 44.13
CA GLY A 10 27.89 -35.93 43.78
C GLY A 10 27.02 -34.79 44.33
N TRP A 11 26.98 -33.68 43.59
CA TRP A 11 26.28 -32.45 43.94
C TRP A 11 25.17 -32.13 42.94
N GLN A 12 24.00 -31.73 43.44
CA GLN A 12 22.84 -31.41 42.63
C GLN A 12 22.50 -29.92 42.79
N GLY A 13 22.52 -29.18 41.69
CA GLY A 13 22.03 -27.81 41.63
C GLY A 13 20.54 -27.79 41.32
N ILE A 14 19.77 -27.04 42.11
CA ILE A 14 18.33 -26.84 41.94
C ILE A 14 18.10 -25.35 41.80
N VAL A 15 17.49 -24.94 40.69
CA VAL A 15 17.15 -23.53 40.42
C VAL A 15 15.64 -23.39 40.40
N ARG A 16 15.12 -22.56 41.31
CA ARG A 16 13.69 -22.23 41.40
C ARG A 16 13.50 -20.73 41.17
N VAL A 17 12.85 -20.33 40.09
CA VAL A 17 12.54 -18.92 39.80
C VAL A 17 11.04 -18.78 39.61
N LYS A 18 10.45 -17.67 40.09
CA LYS A 18 9.01 -17.39 39.91
C LYS A 18 8.68 -17.47 38.41
N SER A 19 7.50 -18.03 38.10
CA SER A 19 6.99 -18.25 36.73
C SER A 19 7.83 -19.18 35.83
N HIS A 20 8.75 -19.98 36.38
CA HIS A 20 9.50 -21.01 35.65
C HIS A 20 9.47 -22.38 36.38
N PRO A 21 9.48 -23.50 35.65
CA PRO A 21 9.62 -24.82 36.27
C PRO A 21 10.98 -24.97 36.95
N SER A 22 11.04 -25.79 37.99
CA SER A 22 12.29 -26.04 38.71
C SER A 22 13.28 -26.80 37.82
N ILE A 23 14.45 -26.22 37.58
CA ILE A 23 15.52 -26.85 36.79
C ILE A 23 16.50 -27.52 37.74
N ILE A 24 16.84 -28.77 37.46
CA ILE A 24 17.69 -29.60 38.30
C ILE A 24 18.80 -30.21 37.44
N LYS A 25 20.05 -30.12 37.91
CA LYS A 25 21.20 -30.76 37.24
C LYS A 25 22.24 -31.25 38.25
N SER A 26 22.83 -32.40 37.97
CA SER A 26 23.81 -33.07 38.82
C SER A 26 25.24 -32.90 38.30
N PHE A 27 26.21 -32.79 39.20
CA PHE A 27 27.63 -32.56 38.95
C PHE A 27 28.51 -33.35 39.93
N GLN A 28 29.72 -33.69 39.54
CA GLN A 28 30.68 -34.37 40.42
C GLN A 28 31.33 -33.41 41.44
N LYS A 29 31.64 -32.17 41.01
CA LYS A 29 32.32 -31.16 41.84
C LYS A 29 31.34 -30.11 42.38
N HIS A 30 31.50 -29.76 43.65
CA HIS A 30 30.72 -28.71 44.32
C HIS A 30 30.83 -27.35 43.60
N GLY A 31 32.05 -26.97 43.18
CA GLY A 31 32.31 -25.70 42.51
C GLY A 31 31.56 -25.55 41.19
N ASP A 32 31.43 -26.63 40.43
CA ASP A 32 30.74 -26.62 39.13
C ASP A 32 29.22 -26.55 39.31
N ALA A 33 28.67 -27.28 40.28
CA ALA A 33 27.26 -27.18 40.65
C ALA A 33 26.89 -25.76 41.10
N LYS A 34 27.75 -25.13 41.92
CA LYS A 34 27.54 -23.76 42.41
C LYS A 34 27.56 -22.74 41.27
N ARG A 35 28.57 -22.79 40.39
CA ARG A 35 28.68 -21.88 39.24
C ARG A 35 27.48 -22.03 38.30
N TRP A 36 27.13 -23.27 37.95
CA TRP A 36 25.98 -23.54 37.09
C TRP A 36 24.66 -23.04 37.69
N ALA A 37 24.42 -23.26 38.99
CA ALA A 37 23.18 -22.86 39.64
C ALA A 37 23.03 -21.32 39.69
N ILE A 38 24.14 -20.60 39.96
CA ILE A 38 24.17 -19.12 39.96
C ILE A 38 23.95 -18.58 38.55
N GLU A 39 24.65 -19.10 37.54
CA GLU A 39 24.51 -18.66 36.14
C GLU A 39 23.10 -18.90 35.59
N THR A 40 22.54 -20.07 35.88
CA THR A 40 21.19 -20.45 35.42
C THR A 40 20.12 -19.60 36.10
N GLU A 41 20.25 -19.33 37.41
CA GLU A 41 19.36 -18.40 38.12
C GLU A 41 19.45 -16.98 37.55
N LEU A 42 20.67 -16.47 37.29
CA LEU A 42 20.88 -15.16 36.68
C LEU A 42 20.28 -15.08 35.27
N LYS A 43 20.42 -16.14 34.46
CA LYS A 43 19.83 -16.21 33.12
C LYS A 43 18.30 -16.13 33.17
N LEU A 44 17.66 -16.93 34.03
CA LEU A 44 16.21 -16.95 34.20
C LEU A 44 15.66 -15.65 34.80
N ARG A 45 16.39 -15.03 35.75
CA ARG A 45 16.01 -13.71 36.29
C ARG A 45 16.16 -12.60 35.24
N ARG A 46 17.20 -12.66 34.41
CA ARG A 46 17.37 -11.73 33.28
C ARG A 46 16.28 -11.92 32.23
N GLU A 47 15.91 -13.15 31.93
CA GLU A 47 14.81 -13.49 31.03
C GLU A 47 13.47 -12.96 31.56
N ASN A 48 13.17 -13.19 32.84
CA ASN A 48 12.00 -12.60 33.53
C ASN A 48 12.03 -11.07 33.57
N ALA A 49 13.22 -10.45 33.64
CA ALA A 49 13.39 -9.00 33.58
C ALA A 49 13.44 -8.45 32.13
N GLY A 50 13.28 -9.29 31.11
CA GLY A 50 13.36 -8.90 29.69
C GLY A 50 14.78 -8.59 29.20
N ILE A 51 15.81 -8.85 30.00
CA ILE A 51 17.25 -8.66 29.73
C ILE A 51 17.89 -9.98 29.23
N ALA A 52 17.11 -10.87 28.61
CA ALA A 52 17.73 -11.90 27.79
C ALA A 52 18.48 -11.19 26.66
N LYS A 53 19.76 -11.55 26.42
CA LYS A 53 20.52 -11.02 25.27
C LYS A 53 19.92 -11.60 23.99
N ILE A 54 18.80 -11.03 23.54
CA ILE A 54 18.20 -11.36 22.25
C ILE A 54 19.21 -10.91 21.19
N LYS A 55 19.69 -11.87 20.40
CA LYS A 55 20.53 -11.57 19.25
C LYS A 55 19.63 -11.05 18.13
N TYR A 56 19.63 -9.74 17.95
CA TYR A 56 18.88 -9.11 16.88
C TYR A 56 19.60 -9.33 15.53
N PRO A 57 18.87 -9.72 14.47
CA PRO A 57 19.44 -9.79 13.13
C PRO A 57 19.81 -8.38 12.63
N LEU A 58 20.69 -8.33 11.63
CA LEU A 58 20.91 -7.11 10.88
C LEU A 58 19.62 -6.72 10.15
N PHE A 59 19.42 -5.41 9.97
CA PHE A 59 18.29 -4.89 9.20
C PHE A 59 18.27 -5.49 7.80
N ARG A 60 19.43 -5.60 7.14
CA ARG A 60 19.58 -6.23 5.82
C ARG A 60 19.00 -7.64 5.79
N ASP A 61 19.41 -8.49 6.71
CA ASP A 61 18.99 -9.89 6.76
C ASP A 61 17.49 -10.01 7.04
N ALA A 62 16.99 -9.23 8.02
CA ALA A 62 15.58 -9.19 8.36
C ALA A 62 14.72 -8.69 7.19
N ALA A 63 15.19 -7.70 6.44
CA ALA A 63 14.48 -7.17 5.27
C ALA A 63 14.50 -8.14 4.07
N LEU A 64 15.61 -8.85 3.83
CA LEU A 64 15.69 -9.89 2.80
C LEU A 64 14.76 -11.06 3.13
N ARG A 65 14.76 -11.51 4.39
CA ARG A 65 13.80 -12.50 4.89
C ARG A 65 12.36 -12.03 4.67
N TYR A 66 12.07 -10.75 4.93
CA TYR A 66 10.73 -10.17 4.75
C TYR A 66 10.27 -10.20 3.30
N ILE A 67 11.18 -9.91 2.36
CA ILE A 67 10.89 -10.01 0.92
C ILE A 67 10.43 -11.43 0.56
N ASN A 68 11.12 -12.44 1.07
CA ASN A 68 10.94 -13.83 0.68
C ASN A 68 9.77 -14.53 1.41
N GLU A 69 9.49 -14.16 2.66
CA GLU A 69 8.47 -14.83 3.48
C GLU A 69 7.12 -14.09 3.51
N VAL A 70 7.11 -12.76 3.38
CA VAL A 70 5.89 -11.95 3.63
C VAL A 70 5.51 -11.09 2.43
N SER A 71 6.48 -10.43 1.81
CA SER A 71 6.22 -9.54 0.67
C SER A 71 5.73 -10.32 -0.56
N ILE A 72 6.20 -11.55 -0.74
CA ILE A 72 5.92 -12.39 -1.92
C ILE A 72 4.42 -12.65 -2.13
N ASP A 73 3.66 -12.80 -1.04
CA ASP A 73 2.21 -13.06 -1.08
C ASP A 73 1.39 -11.80 -1.35
N LYS A 74 2.02 -10.62 -1.28
CA LYS A 74 1.31 -9.36 -1.49
C LYS A 74 1.21 -9.05 -2.98
N LYS A 75 0.03 -8.56 -3.38
CA LYS A 75 -0.21 -8.00 -4.73
C LYS A 75 0.80 -6.91 -5.15
N CYS A 76 1.41 -6.23 -4.17
CA CYS A 76 2.38 -5.17 -4.41
C CYS A 76 3.86 -5.60 -4.28
N TYR A 77 4.13 -6.92 -4.21
CA TYR A 77 5.45 -7.52 -4.07
C TYR A 77 6.54 -6.81 -4.89
N ARG A 78 6.32 -6.65 -6.21
CA ARG A 78 7.33 -6.04 -7.11
C ARG A 78 7.71 -4.62 -6.70
N ILE A 79 6.72 -3.81 -6.29
CA ILE A 79 6.95 -2.42 -5.89
C ILE A 79 7.60 -2.39 -4.51
N GLU A 80 7.09 -3.18 -3.58
CA GLU A 80 7.61 -3.26 -2.21
C GLU A 80 9.05 -3.77 -2.20
N ARG A 81 9.37 -4.83 -2.95
CA ARG A 81 10.73 -5.34 -3.16
C ARG A 81 11.67 -4.27 -3.69
N ASN A 82 11.27 -3.50 -4.69
CA ASN A 82 12.12 -2.42 -5.22
C ASN A 82 12.37 -1.32 -4.18
N ILE A 83 11.36 -0.99 -3.37
CA ILE A 83 11.50 -0.04 -2.25
C ILE A 83 12.48 -0.60 -1.21
N ILE A 84 12.32 -1.85 -0.79
CA ILE A 84 13.20 -2.50 0.19
C ILE A 84 14.63 -2.54 -0.34
N ASN A 85 14.85 -2.96 -1.59
CA ASN A 85 16.17 -2.96 -2.22
C ASN A 85 16.82 -1.58 -2.25
N THR A 86 16.03 -0.50 -2.38
CA THR A 86 16.55 0.87 -2.28
C THR A 86 16.93 1.20 -0.84
N ILE A 87 16.11 0.79 0.14
CA ILE A 87 16.40 1.00 1.57
C ILE A 87 17.66 0.24 2.00
N LEU A 88 17.92 -0.94 1.42
CA LEU A 88 19.11 -1.75 1.67
C LEU A 88 20.44 -1.10 1.23
N GLN A 89 20.38 0.00 0.48
CA GLN A 89 21.56 0.79 0.11
C GLN A 89 21.93 1.84 1.18
N GLU A 90 21.09 2.02 2.20
CA GLU A 90 21.35 2.98 3.26
C GLU A 90 22.25 2.37 4.35
N THR A 91 23.05 3.23 4.99
CA THR A 91 24.05 2.82 5.99
C THR A 91 23.45 2.08 7.19
N PHE A 92 22.22 2.41 7.57
CA PHE A 92 21.54 1.74 8.69
C PHE A 92 21.09 0.31 8.37
N ALA A 93 21.15 -0.13 7.11
CA ALA A 93 20.86 -1.52 6.75
C ALA A 93 21.86 -2.51 7.39
N GLU A 94 23.06 -2.03 7.72
CA GLU A 94 24.11 -2.81 8.41
C GLU A 94 23.96 -2.78 9.93
N TYR A 95 22.94 -2.11 10.47
CA TYR A 95 22.71 -2.09 11.91
C TYR A 95 21.78 -3.23 12.33
N PRO A 96 21.97 -3.80 13.53
CA PRO A 96 20.95 -4.65 14.15
C PRO A 96 19.60 -3.92 14.23
N ILE A 97 18.49 -4.62 14.00
CA ILE A 97 17.16 -4.00 13.92
C ILE A 97 16.77 -3.17 15.17
N ASN A 98 17.27 -3.54 16.35
CA ASN A 98 17.03 -2.80 17.60
C ASN A 98 17.84 -1.50 17.72
N ARG A 99 18.84 -1.28 16.86
CA ARG A 99 19.67 -0.07 16.84
C ARG A 99 19.18 0.96 15.84
N VAL A 100 18.18 0.63 15.02
CA VAL A 100 17.56 1.56 14.07
C VAL A 100 16.59 2.48 14.81
N THR A 101 17.07 3.66 15.19
CA THR A 101 16.31 4.63 15.98
C THR A 101 15.42 5.54 15.12
N PRO A 102 14.41 6.21 15.71
CA PRO A 102 13.64 7.26 15.02
C PRO A 102 14.51 8.37 14.42
N SER A 103 15.62 8.72 15.08
CA SER A 103 16.57 9.72 14.56
C SER A 103 17.21 9.29 13.24
N ILE A 104 17.60 8.02 13.12
CA ILE A 104 18.18 7.46 11.89
C ILE A 104 17.15 7.48 10.76
N ILE A 105 15.91 7.06 11.01
CA ILE A 105 14.85 7.10 10.00
C ILE A 105 14.45 8.55 9.68
N GLY A 106 14.55 9.47 10.63
CA GLY A 106 14.39 10.91 10.41
C GLY A 106 15.42 11.46 9.42
N LYS A 107 16.70 11.12 9.61
CA LYS A 107 17.77 11.49 8.66
C LYS A 107 17.54 10.90 7.27
N PHE A 108 17.12 9.63 7.19
CA PHE A 108 16.71 9.01 5.93
C PHE A 108 15.55 9.78 5.28
N ARG A 109 14.50 10.13 6.03
CA ARG A 109 13.38 10.92 5.52
C ARG A 109 13.87 12.25 4.95
N ASP A 110 14.70 12.97 5.68
CA ASP A 110 15.14 14.31 5.29
C ASP A 110 16.06 14.26 4.06
N LYS A 111 16.93 13.27 3.94
CA LYS A 111 17.73 13.00 2.73
C LYS A 111 16.84 12.85 1.49
N PHE A 112 15.78 12.04 1.58
CA PHE A 112 14.88 11.80 0.44
C PHE A 112 13.85 12.92 0.21
N LYS A 113 13.67 13.84 1.16
CA LYS A 113 12.66 14.89 1.08
C LYS A 113 12.89 15.82 -0.12
N ASP A 114 14.15 16.08 -0.44
CA ASP A 114 14.53 16.99 -1.54
C ASP A 114 14.56 16.26 -2.89
N GLU A 115 14.77 14.94 -2.89
CA GLU A 115 14.84 14.13 -4.12
C GLU A 115 13.47 13.65 -4.61
N VAL A 116 12.52 13.37 -3.70
CA VAL A 116 11.24 12.75 -4.05
C VAL A 116 10.04 13.46 -3.47
N LYS A 117 8.90 13.36 -4.19
CA LYS A 117 7.61 13.86 -3.71
C LYS A 117 7.22 13.22 -2.38
N GLY A 118 6.58 13.99 -1.51
CA GLY A 118 6.16 13.53 -0.16
C GLY A 118 5.37 12.23 -0.15
N ASN A 119 4.48 11.99 -1.13
CA ASN A 119 3.74 10.73 -1.24
C ASN A 119 4.65 9.52 -1.56
N THR A 120 5.70 9.70 -2.36
CA THR A 120 6.69 8.65 -2.64
C THR A 120 7.50 8.33 -1.39
N LEU A 121 7.88 9.36 -0.64
CA LEU A 121 8.58 9.20 0.63
C LEU A 121 7.70 8.50 1.69
N ASN A 122 6.43 8.88 1.79
CA ASN A 122 5.47 8.21 2.67
C ASN A 122 5.35 6.71 2.35
N ARG A 123 5.35 6.31 1.07
CA ARG A 123 5.37 4.89 0.70
C ARG A 123 6.62 4.15 1.17
N LYS A 124 7.80 4.78 1.09
CA LYS A 124 9.04 4.20 1.63
C LYS A 124 8.93 4.01 3.14
N LEU A 125 8.43 5.01 3.86
CA LEU A 125 8.20 4.95 5.30
C LEU A 125 7.14 3.90 5.68
N ASP A 126 6.09 3.71 4.88
CA ASP A 126 5.07 2.69 5.10
C ASP A 126 5.66 1.28 5.03
N VAL A 127 6.56 1.02 4.07
CA VAL A 127 7.25 -0.26 3.96
C VAL A 127 8.12 -0.51 5.19
N ILE A 128 8.92 0.48 5.63
CA ILE A 128 9.72 0.37 6.87
C ILE A 128 8.82 0.09 8.07
N SER A 129 7.73 0.86 8.21
CA SER A 129 6.76 0.69 9.29
C SER A 129 6.15 -0.71 9.31
N THR A 130 5.83 -1.26 8.14
CA THR A 130 5.24 -2.60 8.02
C THR A 130 6.26 -3.67 8.39
N MET A 131 7.51 -3.56 7.93
CA MET A 131 8.59 -4.47 8.31
C MET A 131 8.77 -4.53 9.84
N PHE A 132 8.93 -3.38 10.51
CA PHE A 132 9.06 -3.35 11.98
C PHE A 132 7.84 -3.92 12.70
N THR A 133 6.64 -3.70 12.16
CA THR A 133 5.42 -4.27 12.73
C THR A 133 5.41 -5.79 12.62
N THR A 134 5.81 -6.35 11.48
CA THR A 134 5.96 -7.80 11.26
C THR A 134 7.06 -8.38 12.16
N TRP A 135 8.23 -7.74 12.23
CA TRP A 135 9.34 -8.21 13.07
C TRP A 135 8.96 -8.30 14.53
N ARG A 136 8.14 -7.35 15.01
CA ARG A 136 7.61 -7.35 16.37
C ARG A 136 6.51 -8.40 16.59
N LYS A 137 5.49 -8.41 15.74
CA LYS A 137 4.27 -9.20 15.97
C LYS A 137 4.42 -10.67 15.57
N GLU A 138 5.09 -10.94 14.46
CA GLU A 138 5.15 -12.27 13.86
C GLU A 138 6.48 -12.96 14.15
N TRP A 139 7.58 -12.22 14.16
CA TRP A 139 8.92 -12.80 14.38
C TRP A 139 9.41 -12.69 15.84
N GLY A 140 8.61 -12.09 16.72
CA GLY A 140 8.87 -12.03 18.16
C GLY A 140 10.06 -11.17 18.57
N PHE A 141 10.58 -10.31 17.71
CA PHE A 141 11.65 -9.38 18.09
C PHE A 141 11.07 -8.18 18.85
N PRO A 142 11.45 -7.92 20.11
CA PRO A 142 10.93 -6.79 20.87
C PRO A 142 11.59 -5.49 20.42
N VAL A 143 11.19 -5.02 19.24
CA VAL A 143 11.61 -3.75 18.64
C VAL A 143 10.43 -2.80 18.53
N ASP A 144 10.67 -1.54 18.82
CA ASP A 144 9.70 -0.48 18.54
C ASP A 144 9.79 -0.04 17.08
N ASN A 145 8.65 0.41 16.55
CA ASN A 145 8.60 0.89 15.18
C ASN A 145 9.08 2.36 15.13
N PRO A 146 10.27 2.64 14.56
CA PRO A 146 10.84 3.99 14.58
C PRO A 146 10.02 4.98 13.73
N VAL A 147 9.23 4.51 12.76
CA VAL A 147 8.43 5.35 11.87
C VAL A 147 7.24 5.99 12.61
N LEU A 148 6.75 5.37 13.67
CA LEU A 148 5.63 5.91 14.46
C LEU A 148 6.03 7.14 15.29
N SER A 149 7.34 7.31 15.54
CA SER A 149 7.89 8.40 16.33
C SER A 149 8.42 9.56 15.49
N ILE A 150 8.15 9.58 14.18
CA ILE A 150 8.59 10.66 13.29
C ILE A 150 7.42 11.35 12.59
N ARG A 151 7.58 12.65 12.32
CA ARG A 151 6.64 13.39 11.47
C ARG A 151 6.77 12.95 10.02
N ARG A 152 5.63 12.67 9.41
CA ARG A 152 5.53 12.29 8.00
C ARG A 152 5.37 13.53 7.10
N PRO A 153 5.94 13.52 5.88
CA PRO A 153 5.65 14.55 4.89
C PRO A 153 4.14 14.67 4.63
N LYS A 154 3.66 15.90 4.43
CA LYS A 154 2.27 16.14 4.02
C LYS A 154 2.05 15.53 2.63
N ASN A 155 0.96 14.78 2.48
CA ASN A 155 0.56 14.30 1.15
C ASN A 155 0.14 15.49 0.29
N SER A 156 0.43 15.43 -1.01
CA SER A 156 -0.09 16.40 -1.96
C SER A 156 -1.61 16.35 -1.99
N GLU A 157 -2.24 17.50 -2.18
CA GLU A 157 -3.68 17.55 -2.40
C GLU A 157 -4.09 16.69 -3.61
N PRO A 158 -5.30 16.11 -3.58
CA PRO A 158 -5.86 15.45 -4.75
C PRO A 158 -5.85 16.37 -5.97
N ARG A 159 -5.65 15.79 -7.16
CA ARG A 159 -5.74 16.55 -8.42
C ARG A 159 -7.19 16.90 -8.70
N ASP A 160 -7.42 18.15 -9.13
CA ASP A 160 -8.73 18.69 -9.53
C ASP A 160 -8.78 19.08 -11.02
N ARG A 161 -8.10 18.31 -11.87
CA ARG A 161 -8.02 18.61 -13.30
C ARG A 161 -9.29 18.15 -14.01
N ARG A 162 -9.99 19.10 -14.63
CA ARG A 162 -11.18 18.91 -15.48
C ARG A 162 -10.87 19.26 -16.92
N PHE A 163 -11.30 18.44 -17.88
CA PHE A 163 -11.12 18.71 -19.31
C PHE A 163 -12.15 19.71 -19.82
N THR A 164 -11.73 20.61 -20.72
CA THR A 164 -12.66 21.47 -21.47
C THR A 164 -13.29 20.71 -22.63
N ASP A 165 -14.41 21.22 -23.15
CA ASP A 165 -15.07 20.58 -24.31
C ASP A 165 -14.17 20.58 -25.55
N GLN A 166 -13.34 21.62 -25.73
CA GLN A 166 -12.33 21.67 -26.78
C GLN A 166 -11.28 20.56 -26.61
N GLU A 167 -10.77 20.35 -25.39
CA GLU A 167 -9.81 19.28 -25.12
C GLU A 167 -10.42 17.89 -25.35
N ILE A 168 -11.65 17.66 -24.90
CA ILE A 168 -12.37 16.41 -25.14
C ILE A 168 -12.58 16.20 -26.65
N ASN A 169 -12.94 17.25 -27.38
CA ASN A 169 -13.12 17.19 -28.83
C ASN A 169 -11.79 16.85 -29.52
N LEU A 170 -10.67 17.47 -29.16
CA LEU A 170 -9.34 17.11 -29.69
C LEU A 170 -8.98 15.65 -29.38
N LEU A 171 -9.24 15.19 -28.15
CA LEU A 171 -8.97 13.81 -27.76
C LEU A 171 -9.83 12.82 -28.54
N LEU A 172 -11.10 13.12 -28.83
CA LEU A 172 -12.02 12.21 -29.49
C LEU A 172 -12.01 12.32 -31.01
N ARG A 173 -11.92 13.51 -31.60
CA ARG A 173 -12.04 13.75 -33.04
C ARG A 173 -10.73 14.15 -33.71
N GLY A 174 -9.67 14.39 -32.94
CA GLY A 174 -8.38 14.75 -33.50
C GLY A 174 -7.76 13.64 -34.37
N ASN A 175 -7.02 14.06 -35.39
CA ASN A 175 -6.42 13.22 -36.42
C ASN A 175 -5.32 12.27 -35.91
N ARG A 176 -4.60 12.62 -34.84
CA ARG A 176 -3.56 11.78 -34.23
C ARG A 176 -4.10 10.77 -33.22
N THR A 177 -5.39 10.84 -32.89
CA THR A 177 -6.00 9.87 -31.98
C THR A 177 -6.28 8.58 -32.75
N THR A 178 -5.57 7.51 -32.40
CA THR A 178 -5.87 6.18 -32.94
C THR A 178 -7.27 5.73 -32.55
N GLU A 179 -7.92 4.91 -33.38
CA GLU A 179 -9.26 4.40 -33.10
C GLU A 179 -9.33 3.67 -31.75
N GLN A 180 -8.37 2.80 -31.45
CA GLN A 180 -8.29 2.13 -30.15
C GLN A 180 -8.23 3.12 -28.98
N MET A 181 -7.44 4.20 -29.09
CA MET A 181 -7.34 5.21 -28.03
C MET A 181 -8.66 5.99 -27.90
N ARG A 182 -9.28 6.35 -29.01
CA ARG A 182 -10.58 7.04 -29.06
C ARG A 182 -11.65 6.21 -28.36
N THR A 183 -11.75 4.92 -28.68
CA THR A 183 -12.66 3.96 -28.06
C THR A 183 -12.45 3.87 -26.55
N ILE A 184 -11.19 3.76 -26.10
CA ILE A 184 -10.85 3.70 -24.67
C ILE A 184 -11.20 5.00 -23.94
N ILE A 185 -10.89 6.17 -24.51
CA ILE A 185 -11.20 7.48 -23.93
C ILE A 185 -12.71 7.66 -23.82
N ASN A 186 -13.45 7.34 -24.89
CA ASN A 186 -14.90 7.49 -24.92
C ASN A 186 -15.57 6.55 -23.91
N LEU A 187 -15.13 5.29 -23.85
CA LEU A 187 -15.61 4.33 -22.85
C LEU A 187 -15.30 4.79 -21.41
N ALA A 188 -14.13 5.40 -21.17
CA ALA A 188 -13.76 5.93 -19.87
C ALA A 188 -14.66 7.10 -19.43
N LEU A 189 -15.04 7.98 -20.37
CA LEU A 189 -15.96 9.09 -20.12
C LEU A 189 -17.37 8.59 -19.79
N GLU A 190 -17.83 7.54 -20.46
CA GLU A 190 -19.18 6.98 -20.29
C GLU A 190 -19.34 6.07 -19.08
N THR A 191 -18.27 5.46 -18.58
CA THR A 191 -18.34 4.46 -17.49
C THR A 191 -17.65 4.91 -16.20
N GLY A 192 -16.74 5.87 -16.28
CA GLY A 192 -15.93 6.32 -15.15
C GLY A 192 -15.03 5.22 -14.57
N MET A 193 -14.78 4.12 -15.29
CA MET A 193 -13.96 3.00 -14.82
C MET A 193 -12.48 3.36 -14.67
N ARG A 194 -11.73 2.58 -13.87
CA ARG A 194 -10.27 2.71 -13.86
C ARG A 194 -9.72 2.18 -15.19
N PRO A 195 -8.70 2.80 -15.80
CA PRO A 195 -8.06 2.28 -17.00
C PRO A 195 -7.63 0.81 -16.91
N SER A 196 -7.10 0.39 -15.76
CA SER A 196 -6.73 -1.01 -15.51
C SER A 196 -7.93 -1.98 -15.51
N GLU A 197 -9.11 -1.50 -15.11
CA GLU A 197 -10.36 -2.28 -15.12
C GLU A 197 -10.87 -2.39 -16.56
N MET A 198 -10.84 -1.29 -17.33
CA MET A 198 -11.30 -1.27 -18.73
C MET A 198 -10.50 -2.21 -19.64
N LEU A 199 -9.17 -2.26 -19.46
CA LEU A 199 -8.30 -3.11 -20.27
C LEU A 199 -8.51 -4.63 -20.04
N ARG A 200 -9.26 -5.01 -18.99
CA ARG A 200 -9.55 -6.41 -18.62
C ARG A 200 -11.00 -6.80 -18.86
N ILE A 201 -11.73 -6.00 -19.63
CA ILE A 201 -13.10 -6.32 -20.02
C ILE A 201 -13.05 -7.45 -21.07
N HIS A 202 -13.83 -8.50 -20.84
CA HIS A 202 -14.09 -9.58 -21.79
C HIS A 202 -15.58 -9.53 -22.20
N PRO A 203 -15.94 -10.03 -23.40
CA PRO A 203 -17.33 -10.06 -23.85
C PRO A 203 -18.30 -10.73 -22.87
N GLU A 204 -17.86 -11.80 -22.21
CA GLU A 204 -18.63 -12.56 -21.20
C GLU A 204 -19.02 -11.74 -19.95
N HIS A 205 -18.31 -10.62 -19.68
CA HIS A 205 -18.63 -9.74 -18.57
C HIS A 205 -19.83 -8.84 -18.84
N ILE A 206 -20.26 -8.73 -20.11
CA ILE A 206 -21.34 -7.83 -20.53
C ILE A 206 -22.65 -8.61 -20.51
N LYS A 207 -23.60 -8.16 -19.68
CA LYS A 207 -24.93 -8.77 -19.54
C LYS A 207 -26.01 -7.71 -19.68
N GLY A 208 -26.64 -7.68 -20.86
CA GLY A 208 -27.66 -6.68 -21.20
C GLY A 208 -27.14 -5.26 -21.04
N GLN A 209 -27.69 -4.52 -20.08
CA GLN A 209 -27.33 -3.13 -19.79
C GLN A 209 -26.27 -2.97 -18.70
N THR A 210 -25.61 -4.05 -18.31
CA THR A 210 -24.64 -4.06 -17.21
C THR A 210 -23.31 -4.66 -17.61
N LEU A 211 -22.25 -4.23 -16.93
CA LEU A 211 -20.90 -4.74 -17.06
C LEU A 211 -20.39 -5.22 -15.70
N PHE A 212 -19.99 -6.49 -15.63
CA PHE A 212 -19.34 -7.05 -14.46
C PHE A 212 -17.83 -6.79 -14.48
N ILE A 213 -17.28 -6.27 -13.38
CA ILE A 213 -15.85 -6.02 -13.21
C ILE A 213 -15.32 -7.03 -12.19
N PRO A 214 -14.73 -8.16 -12.63
CA PRO A 214 -14.31 -9.21 -11.71
C PRO A 214 -13.09 -8.81 -10.89
N VAL A 215 -12.12 -8.12 -11.49
CA VAL A 215 -10.87 -7.73 -10.82
C VAL A 215 -10.80 -6.22 -10.69
N ALA A 216 -11.07 -5.73 -9.47
CA ALA A 216 -10.95 -4.32 -9.12
C ALA A 216 -9.99 -4.12 -7.95
N LYS A 217 -9.53 -2.88 -7.76
CA LYS A 217 -8.68 -2.50 -6.62
C LYS A 217 -9.39 -2.70 -5.27
N SER A 218 -10.70 -2.48 -5.23
CA SER A 218 -11.51 -2.54 -4.00
C SER A 218 -12.27 -3.86 -3.89
N ARG A 219 -13.36 -4.01 -4.65
CA ARG A 219 -14.21 -5.20 -4.72
C ARG A 219 -14.72 -5.41 -6.14
N PRO A 220 -14.95 -6.66 -6.57
CA PRO A 220 -15.71 -6.94 -7.79
C PRO A 220 -17.06 -6.23 -7.72
N ARG A 221 -17.54 -5.71 -8.85
CA ARG A 221 -18.81 -4.98 -8.90
C ARG A 221 -19.43 -5.02 -10.28
N THR A 222 -20.74 -4.85 -10.34
CA THR A 222 -21.47 -4.65 -11.58
C THR A 222 -21.79 -3.16 -11.74
N ILE A 223 -21.55 -2.60 -12.92
CA ILE A 223 -21.89 -1.21 -13.23
C ILE A 223 -22.96 -1.15 -14.33
N PRO A 224 -23.86 -0.15 -14.30
CA PRO A 224 -24.75 0.13 -15.42
C PRO A 224 -23.97 0.70 -16.61
N LEU A 225 -24.42 0.39 -17.82
CA LEU A 225 -23.88 0.91 -19.06
C LEU A 225 -24.85 1.90 -19.71
N THR A 226 -24.36 3.07 -20.09
CA THR A 226 -25.12 4.01 -20.92
C THR A 226 -25.35 3.41 -22.32
N PRO A 227 -26.38 3.86 -23.07
CA PRO A 227 -26.60 3.41 -24.45
C PRO A 227 -25.36 3.62 -25.34
N THR A 228 -24.63 4.72 -25.13
CA THR A 228 -23.36 5.01 -25.81
C THR A 228 -22.30 3.98 -25.45
N ALA A 229 -22.10 3.67 -24.16
CA ALA A 229 -21.15 2.66 -23.72
C ALA A 229 -21.46 1.28 -24.30
N GLN A 230 -22.73 0.88 -24.34
CA GLN A 230 -23.16 -0.38 -24.96
C GLN A 230 -22.82 -0.43 -26.44
N ARG A 231 -23.06 0.65 -27.19
CA ARG A 231 -22.72 0.73 -28.61
C ARG A 231 -21.21 0.57 -28.83
N ILE A 232 -20.40 1.27 -28.03
CA ILE A 232 -18.94 1.20 -28.10
C ILE A 232 -18.45 -0.23 -27.81
N LEU A 233 -18.98 -0.87 -26.76
CA LEU A 233 -18.57 -2.22 -26.37
C LEU A 233 -18.99 -3.28 -27.41
N LYS A 234 -20.13 -3.09 -28.09
CA LYS A 234 -20.58 -3.96 -29.18
C LYS A 234 -19.72 -3.84 -30.44
N SER A 235 -19.19 -2.64 -30.72
CA SER A 235 -18.42 -2.39 -31.95
C SER A 235 -16.92 -2.61 -31.81
N CYS A 236 -16.39 -2.74 -30.60
CA CYS A 236 -14.95 -2.86 -30.37
C CYS A 236 -14.50 -4.31 -30.15
N THR A 237 -13.24 -4.61 -30.51
CA THR A 237 -12.61 -5.90 -30.20
C THR A 237 -12.11 -5.92 -28.75
N LEU A 238 -12.65 -6.83 -27.95
CA LEU A 238 -12.28 -7.06 -26.55
C LEU A 238 -11.54 -8.40 -26.39
N PRO A 239 -10.58 -8.51 -25.46
CA PRO A 239 -10.05 -7.45 -24.60
C PRO A 239 -9.14 -6.48 -25.36
N PHE A 240 -8.96 -5.27 -24.84
CA PHE A 240 -8.03 -4.31 -25.43
C PHE A 240 -6.58 -4.82 -25.34
N ASN A 241 -5.98 -5.14 -26.49
CA ASN A 241 -4.59 -5.62 -26.56
C ASN A 241 -3.58 -4.47 -26.39
N VAL A 242 -3.57 -3.81 -25.23
CA VAL A 242 -2.62 -2.76 -24.86
C VAL A 242 -2.35 -2.77 -23.36
N GLY A 243 -1.07 -2.77 -22.99
CA GLY A 243 -0.67 -2.64 -21.57
C GLY A 243 -0.94 -1.25 -21.02
N LEU A 244 -1.30 -1.15 -19.73
CA LEU A 244 -1.63 0.10 -19.05
C LEU A 244 -0.52 1.16 -19.14
N ASP A 245 0.75 0.76 -18.98
CA ASP A 245 1.90 1.68 -19.11
C ASP A 245 2.01 2.24 -20.53
N ARG A 246 1.83 1.39 -21.54
CA ARG A 246 1.86 1.79 -22.96
C ARG A 246 0.70 2.73 -23.27
N LEU A 247 -0.50 2.45 -22.76
CA LEU A 247 -1.67 3.32 -22.89
C LEU A 247 -1.41 4.71 -22.28
N GLY A 248 -0.87 4.76 -21.05
CA GLY A 248 -0.52 6.01 -20.38
C GLY A 248 0.53 6.83 -21.15
N LYS A 249 1.57 6.17 -21.69
CA LYS A 249 2.59 6.81 -22.54
C LYS A 249 1.99 7.36 -23.83
N ARG A 250 1.13 6.59 -24.51
CA ARG A 250 0.42 7.03 -25.71
C ARG A 250 -0.47 8.24 -25.42
N PHE A 251 -1.24 8.21 -24.33
CA PHE A 251 -2.09 9.33 -23.91
C PHE A 251 -1.27 10.59 -23.63
N ARG A 252 -0.14 10.48 -22.94
CA ARG A 252 0.76 11.63 -22.69
C ARG A 252 1.32 12.23 -23.98
N ARG A 253 1.72 11.38 -24.94
CA ARG A 253 2.18 11.84 -26.27
C ARG A 253 1.05 12.57 -27.03
N LEU A 254 -0.16 12.04 -26.94
CA LEU A 254 -1.35 12.65 -27.54
C LEU A 254 -1.65 14.02 -26.94
N CYS A 255 -1.64 14.14 -25.61
CA CYS A 255 -1.82 15.41 -24.91
C CYS A 255 -0.74 16.43 -25.30
N LYS A 256 0.53 16.00 -25.38
CA LYS A 256 1.62 16.87 -25.83
C LYS A 256 1.40 17.37 -27.26
N HIS A 257 0.92 16.52 -28.15
CA HIS A 257 0.66 16.89 -29.54
C HIS A 257 -0.45 17.94 -29.66
N TYR A 258 -1.55 17.78 -28.93
CA TYR A 258 -2.67 18.73 -28.94
C TYR A 258 -2.50 19.91 -27.97
N GLY A 259 -1.32 20.06 -27.33
CA GLY A 259 -1.08 21.16 -26.38
C GLY A 259 -1.88 21.07 -25.07
N ILE A 260 -2.44 19.91 -24.74
CA ILE A 260 -3.24 19.69 -23.53
C ILE A 260 -2.29 19.61 -22.33
N LYS A 261 -2.31 20.65 -21.49
CA LYS A 261 -1.42 20.77 -20.33
C LYS A 261 -1.96 20.02 -19.11
N ASP A 262 -1.02 19.41 -18.37
CA ASP A 262 -1.24 18.68 -17.11
C ASP A 262 -2.44 17.71 -17.12
N ALA A 263 -2.61 16.95 -18.20
CA ALA A 263 -3.65 15.92 -18.31
C ALA A 263 -3.07 14.51 -18.13
N HIS A 264 -3.72 13.72 -17.27
CA HIS A 264 -3.44 12.30 -17.11
C HIS A 264 -4.64 11.44 -17.49
N LEU A 265 -4.37 10.20 -17.89
CA LEU A 265 -5.41 9.24 -18.27
C LEU A 265 -6.45 9.03 -17.15
N TYR A 266 -6.02 9.09 -15.89
CA TYR A 266 -6.91 8.94 -14.74
C TYR A 266 -7.79 10.18 -14.47
N ASP A 267 -7.43 11.34 -15.01
CA ASP A 267 -8.25 12.55 -14.89
C ASP A 267 -9.56 12.38 -15.70
N ILE A 268 -9.61 11.49 -16.69
CA ILE A 268 -10.83 11.17 -17.46
C ILE A 268 -11.89 10.52 -16.55
N ARG A 269 -11.45 9.64 -15.65
CA ARG A 269 -12.35 9.06 -14.65
C ARG A 269 -12.89 10.14 -13.70
N HIS A 270 -12.04 11.10 -13.31
CA HIS A 270 -12.47 12.21 -12.50
C HIS A 270 -13.50 13.08 -13.22
N GLN A 271 -13.27 13.37 -14.51
CA GLN A 271 -14.24 14.04 -15.38
C GLN A 271 -15.59 13.31 -15.40
N SER A 272 -15.55 11.99 -15.65
CA SER A 272 -16.75 11.15 -15.76
C SER A 272 -17.57 11.11 -14.46
N LEU A 273 -16.94 10.79 -13.33
CA LEU A 273 -17.64 10.71 -12.04
C LEU A 273 -18.23 12.05 -11.60
N THR A 274 -17.54 13.16 -11.89
CA THR A 274 -18.08 14.50 -11.64
C THR A 274 -19.28 14.79 -12.56
N ASN A 275 -19.21 14.43 -13.84
CA ASN A 275 -20.32 14.61 -14.79
C ASN A 275 -21.54 13.74 -14.43
N PHE A 276 -21.34 12.56 -13.85
CA PHE A 276 -22.44 11.74 -13.36
C PHE A 276 -23.26 12.44 -12.28
N MET A 277 -22.60 13.13 -11.35
CA MET A 277 -23.28 13.90 -10.32
C MET A 277 -23.88 15.20 -10.85
N LEU A 278 -23.14 15.95 -11.68
CA LEU A 278 -23.58 17.26 -12.18
C LEU A 278 -24.64 17.15 -13.27
N ASN A 279 -24.38 16.33 -14.30
CA ASN A 279 -25.18 16.31 -15.53
C ASN A 279 -26.26 15.22 -15.47
N LYS A 280 -25.95 14.06 -14.87
CA LYS A 280 -26.92 12.95 -14.72
C LYS A 280 -27.67 13.00 -13.38
N LYS A 281 -27.36 13.97 -12.51
CA LYS A 281 -27.98 14.17 -11.19
C LYS A 281 -27.93 12.91 -10.30
N LEU A 282 -26.92 12.05 -10.49
CA LEU A 282 -26.75 10.88 -9.65
C LEU A 282 -26.36 11.29 -8.23
N ASP A 283 -26.97 10.63 -7.24
CA ASP A 283 -26.61 10.80 -5.84
C ASP A 283 -25.24 10.17 -5.53
N VAL A 284 -24.72 10.45 -4.33
CA VAL A 284 -23.43 9.95 -3.86
C VAL A 284 -23.41 8.43 -3.82
N GLY A 285 -24.49 7.79 -3.34
CA GLY A 285 -24.60 6.34 -3.24
C GLY A 285 -24.56 5.66 -4.61
N SER A 286 -25.37 6.13 -5.55
CA SER A 286 -25.37 5.63 -6.93
C SER A 286 -24.01 5.82 -7.61
N THR A 287 -23.37 6.98 -7.41
CA THR A 287 -22.03 7.24 -7.97
C THR A 287 -20.97 6.36 -7.31
N MET A 288 -21.09 6.05 -6.02
CA MET A 288 -20.20 5.12 -5.31
C MET A 288 -20.29 3.69 -5.85
N LEU A 289 -21.49 3.22 -6.21
CA LEU A 289 -21.67 1.90 -6.83
C LEU A 289 -20.88 1.81 -8.15
N ILE A 290 -20.95 2.85 -8.98
CA ILE A 290 -20.19 2.91 -10.25
C ILE A 290 -18.68 3.04 -9.98
N ALA A 291 -18.29 3.93 -9.07
CA ALA A 291 -16.90 4.19 -8.74
C ALA A 291 -16.22 3.01 -7.99
N GLY A 292 -16.97 2.20 -7.25
CA GLY A 292 -16.44 1.17 -6.37
C GLY A 292 -15.65 1.74 -5.19
N HIS A 293 -16.06 2.89 -4.65
CA HIS A 293 -15.49 3.45 -3.41
C HIS A 293 -16.19 2.86 -2.19
N LYS A 294 -15.42 2.46 -1.17
CA LYS A 294 -15.99 1.98 0.10
C LYS A 294 -16.43 3.11 1.01
N ASP A 295 -15.68 4.22 1.00
CA ASP A 295 -15.91 5.37 1.87
C ASP A 295 -16.46 6.54 1.03
N PRO A 296 -17.64 7.10 1.37
CA PRO A 296 -18.21 8.26 0.68
C PRO A 296 -17.31 9.49 0.74
N ARG A 297 -16.48 9.65 1.77
CA ARG A 297 -15.54 10.77 1.91
C ARG A 297 -14.59 10.87 0.73
N MET A 298 -14.21 9.74 0.13
CA MET A 298 -13.38 9.73 -1.08
C MET A 298 -14.10 10.34 -2.28
N LEU A 299 -15.43 10.13 -2.37
CA LEU A 299 -16.22 10.68 -3.45
C LEU A 299 -16.43 12.19 -3.24
N LEU A 300 -16.83 12.56 -2.02
CA LEU A 300 -17.08 13.96 -1.63
C LEU A 300 -15.84 14.84 -1.72
N ARG A 301 -14.67 14.33 -1.28
CA ARG A 301 -13.43 15.12 -1.29
C ARG A 301 -12.85 15.30 -2.69
N VAL A 302 -13.02 14.32 -3.58
CA VAL A 302 -12.27 14.25 -4.84
C VAL A 302 -13.13 14.54 -6.05
N TYR A 303 -14.41 14.18 -6.07
CA TYR A 303 -15.24 14.25 -7.30
C TYR A 303 -16.45 15.15 -7.13
N ASN A 304 -16.84 15.48 -5.89
CA ASN A 304 -17.95 16.36 -5.62
C ASN A 304 -17.48 17.82 -5.66
N ASN A 305 -17.27 18.34 -6.87
CA ASN A 305 -16.95 19.75 -7.09
C ASN A 305 -18.22 20.58 -7.26
N LEU A 306 -19.22 20.38 -6.41
CA LEU A 306 -20.40 21.25 -6.36
C LEU A 306 -19.94 22.66 -6.01
N LYS A 307 -20.06 23.60 -6.95
CA LYS A 307 -19.84 25.01 -6.66
C LYS A 307 -21.07 25.57 -5.98
N VAL A 308 -20.90 26.60 -5.17
CA VAL A 308 -22.02 27.33 -4.55
C VAL A 308 -23.04 27.77 -5.61
N ALA A 309 -22.58 28.18 -6.79
CA ALA A 309 -23.44 28.52 -7.92
C ALA A 309 -24.35 27.36 -8.39
N ASP A 310 -23.86 26.11 -8.36
CA ASP A 310 -24.64 24.94 -8.75
C ASP A 310 -25.73 24.63 -7.70
N VAL A 311 -25.42 24.86 -6.42
CA VAL A 311 -26.38 24.73 -5.32
C VAL A 311 -27.43 25.84 -5.39
N ALA A 312 -27.02 27.08 -5.65
CA ALA A 312 -27.93 28.21 -5.82
C ALA A 312 -28.93 27.96 -6.95
N LYS A 313 -28.47 27.43 -8.10
CA LYS A 313 -29.36 27.04 -9.20
C LYS A 313 -30.37 25.97 -8.79
N LYS A 314 -30.01 25.03 -7.91
CA LYS A 314 -30.93 23.99 -7.42
C LYS A 314 -31.95 24.53 -6.41
N LEU A 315 -31.55 25.50 -5.57
CA LEU A 315 -32.45 26.14 -4.62
C LEU A 315 -33.48 27.05 -5.30
N ASN A 316 -33.10 27.62 -6.45
CA ASN A 316 -33.92 28.57 -7.21
C ASN A 316 -34.64 27.96 -8.42
N ALA A 317 -34.66 26.63 -8.56
CA ALA A 317 -35.31 25.90 -9.66
C ALA A 317 -36.58 25.20 -9.16
#